data_AF-A0A972MUE7-F1
#
_entry.id   AF-A0A972MUE7-F1
#
_cell.length_a   1.000
_cell.length_b   1.000
_cell.length_c   1.000
_cell.angle_alpha   90.00
_cell.angle_beta   90.00
_cell.angle_gamma   90.00
#
_symmetry.space_group_name_H-M   'P 1'
#
loop_
_entity.id
_entity.type
_entity.pdbx_description
1 polymer ?
#
loop_
_entity_poly.entity_id
_entity_poly.type
_entity_poly.pdbx_seq_one_letter_code
_entity_poly.pdbx_strand_id
1 'polypeptide(L)'
;MHYIWVVMVIFLTACSTPAFKPLKVEIPPNKSLSFIKDVKPILDKRCVICHSCYNSPCQAKYSSYEGLDRGASKILVYDATRLKAIDPTRLFIDASSTQQWRKKGFYSLIENTQRDKSYNDSLMLQLLSYKEK
;
A
#
# COMPACT_ATOMS: atom_id res chain seq x y z
N MET A 1 10.49 27.55 -35.77
CA MET A 1 9.44 26.53 -35.98
C MET A 1 9.90 25.12 -35.58
N HIS A 2 11.05 24.60 -36.04
CA HIS A 2 11.54 23.25 -35.63
C HIS A 2 11.94 23.15 -34.15
N TYR A 3 12.59 24.18 -33.59
CA TYR A 3 13.00 24.18 -32.17
C TYR A 3 11.82 24.11 -31.18
N ILE A 4 10.66 24.70 -31.54
CA ILE A 4 9.45 24.66 -30.72
C ILE A 4 8.88 23.23 -30.65
N TRP A 5 8.93 22.50 -31.76
CA TRP A 5 8.45 21.11 -31.83
C TRP A 5 9.36 20.15 -31.04
N VAL A 6 10.68 20.35 -31.12
CA VAL A 6 11.66 19.55 -30.35
C VAL A 6 11.49 19.76 -28.84
N VAL A 7 11.31 21.01 -28.39
CA VAL A 7 11.05 21.29 -26.96
C VAL A 7 9.73 20.67 -26.50
N MET A 8 8.68 20.70 -27.34
CA MET A 8 7.38 20.10 -27.02
C MET A 8 7.43 18.58 -26.89
N VAL A 9 8.25 17.89 -27.70
CA VAL A 9 8.44 16.44 -27.64
C VAL A 9 9.23 16.02 -26.40
N ILE A 10 10.23 16.80 -25.97
CA ILE A 10 11.02 16.53 -24.76
C ILE A 10 10.15 16.64 -23.48
N PHE A 11 9.19 17.56 -23.46
CA PHE A 11 8.25 17.67 -22.33
C PHE A 11 7.26 16.48 -22.22
N LEU A 12 6.97 15.79 -23.32
CA LEU A 12 6.01 14.68 -23.35
C LEU A 12 6.59 13.32 -22.92
N THR A 13 7.91 13.14 -22.92
CA THR A 13 8.56 11.86 -22.57
C THR A 13 9.17 11.84 -21.16
N ALA A 14 9.15 12.97 -20.44
CA ALA A 14 9.81 13.12 -19.14
C ALA A 14 9.09 12.42 -17.95
N CYS A 15 7.90 11.85 -18.16
CA CYS A 15 7.11 11.21 -17.10
C CYS A 15 6.88 9.70 -17.36
N SER A 16 7.93 8.94 -17.62
CA SER A 16 7.84 7.47 -17.55
C SER A 16 8.72 6.96 -16.41
N THR A 17 8.25 7.10 -15.17
CA THR A 17 8.85 6.37 -14.06
C THR A 17 8.56 4.89 -14.27
N PRO A 18 9.58 4.02 -14.39
CA PRO A 18 9.35 2.60 -14.58
C PRO A 18 8.61 2.02 -13.37
N ALA A 19 7.62 1.17 -13.64
CA ALA A 19 6.97 0.41 -12.57
C ALA A 19 8.01 -0.45 -11.82
N PHE A 20 7.77 -0.70 -10.53
CA PHE A 20 8.64 -1.58 -9.76
C PHE A 20 8.70 -2.97 -10.41
N LYS A 21 9.90 -3.52 -10.55
CA LYS A 21 10.08 -4.87 -11.10
C LYS A 21 9.44 -5.88 -10.14
N PRO A 22 8.58 -6.80 -10.62
CA PRO A 22 8.02 -7.85 -9.78
C PRO A 22 9.11 -8.69 -9.13
N LEU A 23 8.90 -9.03 -7.87
CA LEU A 23 9.86 -9.80 -7.07
C LEU A 23 9.52 -11.27 -7.17
N LYS A 24 10.55 -12.11 -7.32
CA LYS A 24 10.39 -13.56 -7.31
C LYS A 24 10.10 -14.01 -5.88
N VAL A 25 9.05 -14.81 -5.68
CA VAL A 25 8.65 -15.34 -4.36
C VAL A 25 8.63 -16.85 -4.41
N GLU A 26 9.24 -17.47 -3.42
CA GLU A 26 9.19 -18.92 -3.23
C GLU A 26 8.05 -19.25 -2.28
N ILE A 27 6.98 -19.85 -2.82
CA ILE A 27 5.86 -20.35 -2.02
C ILE A 27 6.12 -21.83 -1.77
N PRO A 28 6.46 -22.26 -0.53
CA PRO A 28 6.71 -23.66 -0.25
C PRO A 28 5.44 -24.49 -0.52
N PRO A 29 5.54 -25.60 -1.26
CA PRO A 29 4.38 -26.44 -1.53
C PRO A 29 3.82 -27.05 -0.22
N ASN A 30 2.50 -27.14 -0.11
CA ASN A 30 1.76 -27.75 1.01
C ASN A 30 1.89 -27.10 2.40
N LYS A 31 2.34 -25.84 2.52
CA LYS A 31 2.26 -25.11 3.79
C LYS A 31 0.96 -24.32 3.90
N SER A 32 0.03 -24.76 4.75
CA SER A 32 -1.12 -23.93 5.13
C SER A 32 -0.64 -22.80 6.04
N LEU A 33 -0.80 -21.55 5.62
CA LEU A 33 -0.45 -20.37 6.41
C LEU A 33 -1.67 -19.87 7.17
N SER A 34 -1.54 -19.72 8.49
CA SER A 34 -2.55 -19.07 9.33
C SER A 34 -2.17 -17.62 9.56
N PHE A 35 -3.10 -16.70 9.28
CA PHE A 35 -2.86 -15.28 9.59
C PHE A 35 -2.54 -15.07 11.07
N ILE A 36 -3.29 -15.70 11.98
CA ILE A 36 -3.13 -15.50 13.42
C ILE A 36 -1.83 -16.13 13.95
N LYS A 37 -1.48 -17.33 13.49
CA LYS A 37 -0.30 -18.06 14.01
C LYS A 37 1.00 -17.65 13.33
N ASP A 38 0.98 -17.39 12.03
CA ASP A 38 2.21 -17.20 11.24
C ASP A 38 2.45 -15.74 10.87
N VAL A 39 1.42 -15.00 10.43
CA VAL A 39 1.57 -13.65 9.87
C VAL A 39 1.52 -12.57 10.96
N LYS A 40 0.49 -12.60 11.81
CA LYS A 40 0.24 -11.58 12.84
C LYS A 40 1.44 -11.38 13.78
N PRO A 41 2.13 -12.43 14.29
CA PRO A 41 3.29 -12.23 15.16
C PRO A 41 4.43 -11.47 14.49
N ILE A 42 4.60 -11.63 13.16
CA ILE A 42 5.61 -10.90 12.39
C ILE A 42 5.21 -9.43 12.26
N LEU A 43 3.95 -9.17 11.87
CA LEU A 43 3.43 -7.81 11.73
C LEU A 43 3.44 -7.07 13.07
N ASP A 44 3.07 -7.74 14.16
CA ASP A 44 3.07 -7.17 15.51
C ASP A 44 4.48 -6.69 15.90
N LYS A 45 5.50 -7.53 15.67
CA LYS A 45 6.90 -7.23 16.03
C LYS A 45 7.56 -6.19 15.14
N ARG A 46 7.13 -6.03 13.89
CA ARG A 46 7.87 -5.25 12.88
C ARG A 46 7.13 -4.03 12.35
N CYS A 47 5.80 -4.06 12.32
CA CYS A 47 4.97 -3.06 11.64
C CYS A 47 4.05 -2.35 12.62
N VAL A 48 3.34 -3.09 13.48
CA VAL A 48 2.32 -2.56 14.38
C VAL A 48 2.91 -1.57 15.39
N ILE A 49 4.16 -1.73 15.80
CA ILE A 49 4.83 -0.78 16.71
C ILE A 49 4.76 0.68 16.22
N CYS A 50 4.85 0.90 14.90
CA CYS A 50 4.69 2.21 14.29
C CYS A 50 3.30 2.40 13.65
N HIS A 51 2.65 1.32 13.23
CA HIS A 51 1.41 1.35 12.45
C HIS A 51 0.19 0.72 13.17
N SER A 52 0.06 0.97 14.47
CA SER A 52 -1.00 0.40 15.31
C SER A 52 -2.33 1.14 15.21
N CYS A 53 -2.31 2.48 15.13
CA CYS A 53 -3.52 3.29 15.12
C CYS A 53 -3.25 4.76 14.70
N TYR A 54 -3.12 5.67 15.66
CA TYR A 54 -2.98 7.12 15.42
C TYR A 54 -1.65 7.51 14.78
N ASN A 55 -0.60 6.73 15.04
CA ASN A 55 0.75 7.00 14.56
C ASN A 55 1.04 6.43 13.16
N SER A 56 0.06 5.80 12.50
CA SER A 56 0.25 5.25 11.16
C SER A 56 0.30 6.36 10.11
N PRO A 57 1.47 6.75 9.56
CA PRO A 57 1.49 7.57 8.37
C PRO A 57 0.70 6.86 7.26
N CYS A 58 0.01 7.66 6.43
CA CYS A 58 -0.86 7.16 5.36
C CYS A 58 -2.06 6.32 5.84
N GLN A 59 -2.40 6.31 7.14
CA GLN A 59 -3.50 5.51 7.72
C GLN A 59 -3.37 3.98 7.53
N ALA A 60 -2.19 3.48 7.17
CA ALA A 60 -1.93 2.05 7.02
C ALA A 60 -1.96 1.34 8.38
N LYS A 61 -2.79 0.30 8.56
CA LYS A 61 -2.97 -0.39 9.83
C LYS A 61 -2.67 -1.88 9.70
N TYR A 62 -1.61 -2.36 10.37
CA TYR A 62 -1.13 -3.74 10.23
C TYR A 62 -1.56 -4.68 11.37
N SER A 63 -2.33 -4.18 12.35
CA SER A 63 -2.70 -4.95 13.56
C SER A 63 -3.86 -5.94 13.35
N SER A 64 -4.47 -5.93 12.18
CA SER A 64 -5.70 -6.69 11.86
C SER A 64 -5.79 -6.93 10.36
N TYR A 65 -6.43 -8.02 9.94
CA TYR A 65 -6.67 -8.33 8.54
C TYR A 65 -7.42 -7.21 7.82
N GLU A 66 -8.47 -6.66 8.45
CA GLU A 66 -9.31 -5.60 7.88
C GLU A 66 -8.56 -4.28 7.71
N GLY A 67 -7.56 -4.05 8.57
CA GLY A 67 -6.63 -2.93 8.43
C GLY A 67 -5.73 -3.07 7.20
N LEU A 68 -5.22 -4.29 6.94
CA LEU A 68 -4.45 -4.60 5.73
C LEU A 68 -5.32 -4.46 4.48
N ASP A 69 -6.52 -5.05 4.49
CA ASP A 69 -7.42 -5.07 3.34
C ASP A 69 -7.91 -3.66 2.96
N ARG A 70 -8.23 -2.83 3.97
CA ARG A 70 -8.49 -1.40 3.76
C ARG A 70 -7.32 -0.73 3.03
N GLY A 71 -6.08 -1.05 3.39
CA GLY A 71 -4.87 -0.53 2.75
C GLY A 71 -4.43 0.84 3.30
N ALA A 72 -3.81 1.66 2.46
CA ALA A 72 -3.28 2.98 2.80
C ALA A 72 -3.99 4.10 2.04
N SER A 73 -3.85 5.34 2.51
CA SER A 73 -4.41 6.54 1.88
C SER A 73 -3.34 7.62 1.74
N LYS A 74 -3.47 8.49 0.73
CA LYS A 74 -2.61 9.68 0.58
C LYS A 74 -3.10 10.88 1.40
N ILE A 75 -4.18 10.73 2.16
CA ILE A 75 -4.76 11.80 2.97
C ILE A 75 -3.75 12.17 4.07
N LEU A 76 -3.44 13.46 4.18
CA LEU A 76 -2.62 13.99 5.27
C LEU A 76 -3.42 13.88 6.57
N VAL A 77 -3.06 12.93 7.42
CA VAL A 77 -3.72 12.75 8.73
C VAL A 77 -3.51 14.00 9.58
N TYR A 78 -2.25 14.43 9.70
CA TYR A 78 -1.83 15.65 10.38
C TYR A 78 -1.64 16.77 9.36
N ASP A 79 -2.61 17.69 9.33
CA ASP A 79 -2.59 18.87 8.48
C ASP A 79 -2.88 20.09 9.35
N ALA A 80 -1.84 20.86 9.65
CA ALA A 80 -1.92 22.02 10.53
C ALA A 80 -2.76 23.18 9.94
N THR A 81 -3.04 23.15 8.63
CA THR A 81 -3.84 24.17 7.94
C THR A 81 -5.34 23.89 8.01
N ARG A 82 -5.73 22.69 8.48
CA ARG A 82 -7.10 22.22 8.49
C ARG A 82 -7.94 22.93 9.56
N LEU A 83 -8.93 23.71 9.11
CA LEU A 83 -9.87 24.42 10.00
C LEU A 83 -11.10 23.59 10.40
N LYS A 84 -11.42 22.52 9.66
CA LYS A 84 -12.60 21.67 9.89
C LYS A 84 -12.21 20.20 9.95
N ALA A 85 -12.89 19.41 10.77
CA ALA A 85 -12.68 17.97 10.79
C ALA A 85 -12.95 17.35 9.41
N ILE A 86 -12.16 16.33 9.06
CA ILE A 86 -12.42 15.48 7.88
C ILE A 86 -13.33 14.32 8.28
N ASP A 87 -13.94 13.70 7.28
CA ASP A 87 -14.71 12.47 7.48
C ASP A 87 -13.82 11.37 8.08
N PRO A 88 -14.31 10.66 9.12
CA PRO A 88 -13.57 9.58 9.74
C PRO A 88 -13.49 8.36 8.82
N THR A 89 -12.48 7.52 9.09
CA THR A 89 -12.14 6.32 8.31
C THR A 89 -12.01 5.08 9.21
N ARG A 90 -12.73 5.04 10.33
CA ARG A 90 -12.71 3.95 11.31
C ARG A 90 -13.17 2.65 10.67
N LEU A 91 -12.41 1.58 10.91
CA LEU A 91 -12.78 0.23 10.50
C LEU A 91 -14.15 -0.15 11.08
N PHE A 92 -14.94 -0.89 10.30
CA PHE A 92 -16.28 -1.40 10.65
C PHE A 92 -17.38 -0.37 10.85
N ILE A 93 -17.07 0.93 10.84
CA ILE A 93 -18.04 2.01 11.05
C ILE A 93 -18.20 2.81 9.76
N ASP A 94 -17.09 3.31 9.22
CA ASP A 94 -17.16 4.28 8.13
C ASP A 94 -17.16 3.59 6.75
N ALA A 95 -16.78 2.31 6.68
CA ALA A 95 -16.99 1.42 5.53
C ALA A 95 -16.91 -0.06 5.94
N SER A 96 -17.60 -0.93 5.19
CA SER A 96 -17.75 -2.36 5.46
C SER A 96 -17.21 -3.29 4.37
N SER A 97 -16.64 -2.76 3.29
CA SER A 97 -16.03 -3.58 2.23
C SER A 97 -14.79 -2.93 1.62
N THR A 98 -13.92 -3.75 1.03
CA THR A 98 -12.72 -3.31 0.28
C THR A 98 -13.08 -2.26 -0.76
N GLN A 99 -14.16 -2.47 -1.52
CA GLN A 99 -14.59 -1.53 -2.56
C GLN A 99 -15.05 -0.18 -2.01
N GLN A 100 -15.72 -0.16 -0.86
CA GLN A 100 -16.06 1.11 -0.19
C GLN A 100 -14.80 1.86 0.26
N TRP A 101 -13.76 1.15 0.71
CA TRP A 101 -12.46 1.76 1.00
C TRP A 101 -11.79 2.33 -0.24
N ARG A 102 -11.85 1.64 -1.39
CA ARG A 102 -11.35 2.17 -2.67
C ARG A 102 -12.07 3.47 -3.06
N LYS A 103 -13.39 3.53 -2.89
CA LYS A 103 -14.18 4.77 -3.13
C LYS A 103 -13.78 5.92 -2.20
N LYS A 104 -13.31 5.62 -0.98
CA LYS A 104 -12.76 6.59 -0.03
C LYS A 104 -11.28 6.94 -0.29
N GLY A 105 -10.71 6.51 -1.41
CA GLY A 105 -9.35 6.87 -1.81
C GLY A 105 -8.25 6.03 -1.13
N PHE A 106 -8.60 4.93 -0.47
CA PHE A 106 -7.61 3.97 -0.01
C PHE A 106 -7.14 3.08 -1.17
N TYR A 107 -5.86 2.72 -1.21
CA TYR A 107 -5.26 1.81 -2.18
C TYR A 107 -4.67 0.58 -1.49
N SER A 108 -4.60 -0.53 -2.21
CA SER A 108 -4.07 -1.79 -1.68
C SER A 108 -2.55 -1.72 -1.49
N LEU A 109 -2.07 -2.33 -0.41
CA LEU A 109 -0.64 -2.54 -0.18
C LEU A 109 -0.19 -3.96 -0.54
N ILE A 110 -1.14 -4.90 -0.64
CA ILE A 110 -0.91 -6.34 -0.78
C ILE A 110 -1.41 -6.91 -2.11
N GLU A 111 -1.98 -6.07 -2.97
CA GLU A 111 -2.44 -6.47 -4.30
C GLU A 111 -1.27 -6.90 -5.15
N ASN A 112 -1.41 -8.06 -5.79
CA ASN A 112 -0.45 -8.59 -6.75
C ASN A 112 -1.14 -8.65 -8.12
N THR A 113 -0.58 -7.96 -9.11
CA THR A 113 -1.14 -7.94 -10.48
C THR A 113 -0.53 -9.02 -11.38
N GLN A 114 0.51 -9.72 -10.90
CA GLN A 114 1.17 -10.78 -11.63
C GLN A 114 0.29 -12.02 -11.75
N ARG A 115 0.22 -12.59 -12.97
CA ARG A 115 -0.49 -13.86 -13.22
C ARG A 115 0.31 -15.07 -12.75
N ASP A 116 1.64 -15.00 -12.85
CA ASP A 116 2.54 -16.02 -12.35
C ASP A 116 2.70 -15.86 -10.84
N LYS A 117 2.27 -16.88 -10.08
CA LYS A 117 2.37 -16.91 -8.61
C LYS A 117 3.81 -16.90 -8.10
N SER A 118 4.77 -17.22 -8.96
CA SER A 118 6.20 -17.13 -8.67
C SER A 118 6.69 -15.68 -8.57
N TYR A 119 5.86 -14.70 -8.97
CA TYR A 119 6.16 -13.29 -8.89
C TYR A 119 5.08 -12.51 -8.13
N ASN A 120 5.52 -11.45 -7.45
CA ASN A 120 4.63 -10.56 -6.72
C ASN A 120 5.14 -9.12 -6.81
N ASP A 121 4.25 -8.21 -7.19
CA ASP A 121 4.53 -6.78 -7.37
C ASP A 121 3.83 -5.89 -6.34
N SER A 122 3.30 -6.46 -5.26
CA SER A 122 2.65 -5.71 -4.20
C SER A 122 3.60 -4.70 -3.55
N LEU A 123 3.06 -3.52 -3.22
CA LEU A 123 3.84 -2.46 -2.57
C LEU A 123 4.48 -2.94 -1.26
N MET A 124 3.77 -3.76 -0.49
CA MET A 124 4.29 -4.32 0.75
C MET A 124 5.51 -5.19 0.50
N LEU A 125 5.50 -6.05 -0.52
CA LEU A 125 6.65 -6.90 -0.81
C LEU A 125 7.83 -6.07 -1.32
N GLN A 126 7.58 -5.05 -2.14
CA GLN A 126 8.61 -4.09 -2.56
C GLN A 126 9.27 -3.44 -1.34
N LEU A 127 8.49 -2.89 -0.41
CA LEU A 127 8.98 -2.28 0.83
C LEU A 127 9.81 -3.25 1.68
N LEU A 128 9.38 -4.51 1.80
CA LEU A 128 10.13 -5.53 2.52
C LEU A 128 11.47 -5.84 1.83
N SER A 129 11.49 -5.94 0.50
CA SER A 129 12.73 -6.21 -0.25
C SER A 129 13.78 -5.10 -0.12
N TYR A 130 13.34 -3.85 0.06
CA TYR A 130 14.25 -2.72 0.30
C TYR A 130 14.84 -2.73 1.71
N LYS A 131 14.21 -3.41 2.67
CA LYS A 131 14.73 -3.55 4.04
C LYS A 131 15.80 -4.64 4.14
N GLU A 132 15.76 -5.64 3.27
CA GLU A 132 16.72 -6.75 3.26
C GLU A 132 18.08 -6.38 2.66
N LYS A 133 18.16 -5.23 1.99
CA LYS A 133 19.41 -4.62 1.50
C LYS A 133 19.98 -3.66 2.53
#